data_AF-A0A3N2QMF4-F1
#
_entry.id   AF-A0A3N2QMF4-F1
#
_cell.length_a   1.000
_cell.length_b   1.000
_cell.length_c   1.000
_cell.angle_alpha   90.00
_cell.angle_beta   90.00
_cell.angle_gamma   90.00
#
_symmetry.space_group_name_H-M   'P 1'
#
loop_
_entity.id
_entity.type
_entity.pdbx_description
1 polymer ?
#
loop_
_entity_poly.entity_id
_entity_poly.type
_entity_poly.pdbx_seq_one_letter_code
_entity_poly.pdbx_strand_id
1 'polypeptide(L)' 'MQHTLTLKPRKIHWPTLPALARLRRWRKRLANRRSLRREFGGASPAWLAHMERDIGLEPGDLQREMNKPFWAE' A
#
# COMPACT_ATOMS: atom_id res chain seq x y z
N MET A 1 6.98 -53.17 -9.87
CA MET A 1 7.76 -52.08 -10.50
C MET A 1 7.64 -50.85 -9.61
N GLN A 2 8.74 -50.41 -8.98
CA GLN A 2 8.74 -49.26 -8.08
C GLN A 2 9.23 -48.03 -8.86
N HIS A 3 8.37 -47.02 -9.03
CA HIS A 3 8.76 -45.76 -9.65
C HIS A 3 9.28 -44.82 -8.56
N THR A 4 10.59 -44.72 -8.42
CA THR A 4 11.23 -43.70 -7.58
C THR A 4 11.07 -42.32 -8.22
N LEU A 5 10.14 -41.53 -7.69
CA LEU A 5 10.03 -40.10 -8.00
C LEU A 5 11.26 -39.37 -7.47
N THR A 6 12.21 -39.09 -8.35
CA THR A 6 13.39 -38.26 -8.06
C THR A 6 12.95 -36.80 -8.01
N LEU A 7 12.62 -36.32 -6.81
CA LEU A 7 12.43 -34.90 -6.53
C LEU A 7 13.75 -34.16 -6.80
N LYS A 8 13.86 -33.48 -7.95
CA LYS A 8 14.97 -32.57 -8.21
C LYS A 8 14.94 -31.44 -7.18
N PRO A 9 16.05 -31.14 -6.48
CA PRO A 9 16.07 -30.05 -5.51
C PRO A 9 15.85 -28.72 -6.23
N ARG A 10 14.71 -28.08 -5.93
CA ARG A 10 14.39 -26.75 -6.43
C ARG A 10 15.31 -25.77 -5.69
N LYS A 11 16.20 -25.07 -6.41
CA LYS A 11 17.09 -24.06 -5.82
C LYS A 11 16.21 -22.96 -5.20
N ILE A 12 16.19 -22.91 -3.87
CA ILE A 12 15.51 -21.84 -3.12
C ILE A 12 16.45 -20.64 -3.11
N HIS A 13 16.12 -19.62 -3.90
CA HIS A 13 16.84 -18.37 -3.91
C HIS A 13 16.32 -17.50 -2.75
N TRP A 14 17.11 -17.41 -1.68
CA TRP A 14 16.83 -16.47 -0.60
C TRP A 14 16.96 -15.04 -1.12
N PRO A 15 16.00 -14.14 -0.79
CA PRO A 15 16.09 -12.76 -1.21
C PRO A 15 17.36 -12.13 -0.64
N THR A 16 18.14 -11.49 -1.49
CA THR A 16 19.33 -10.74 -1.09
C THR A 16 18.94 -9.61 -0.13
N LEU A 17 19.88 -9.14 0.71
CA LEU A 17 19.64 -8.03 1.63
C LEU A 17 18.98 -6.80 0.97
N PRO A 18 19.36 -6.39 -0.27
CA PRO A 18 18.66 -5.32 -0.99
C PRO A 18 17.19 -5.62 -1.30
N ALA A 19 16.85 -6.87 -1.62
CA ALA A 19 15.46 -7.29 -1.87
C ALA A 19 14.62 -7.23 -0.58
N LEU A 20 15.19 -7.64 0.56
CA LEU A 20 14.54 -7.52 1.87
C LEU A 20 14.32 -6.06 2.28
N ALA A 21 15.30 -5.17 2.04
CA ALA A 21 15.16 -3.74 2.31
C ALA A 21 14.10 -3.08 1.42
N ARG A 22 14.00 -3.50 0.15
CA ARG A 22 12.93 -3.06 -0.76
C ARG A 22 11.56 -3.51 -0.27
N LEU A 23 11.41 -4.77 0.13
CA LEU A 23 10.15 -5.30 0.68
C LEU A 23 9.72 -4.54 1.94
N ARG A 24 10.65 -4.27 2.87
CA ARG A 24 10.36 -3.46 4.07
C ARG A 24 9.86 -2.06 3.73
N ARG A 25 10.47 -1.38 2.75
CA ARG A 25 10.01 -0.06 2.28
C ARG A 25 8.60 -0.13 1.70
N TRP A 26 8.30 -1.14 0.87
CA TRP A 26 6.96 -1.33 0.32
C TRP A 26 5.93 -1.61 1.41
N ARG A 27 6.25 -2.45 2.41
CA ARG A 27 5.37 -2.69 3.57
C ARG A 27 5.09 -1.41 4.35
N LYS A 28 6.11 -0.59 4.59
CA LYS A 28 5.93 0.71 5.28
C LYS A 28 5.06 1.66 4.46
N ARG A 29 5.27 1.75 3.15
CA ARG A 29 4.43 2.56 2.26
C ARG A 29 2.98 2.10 2.27
N LEU A 30 2.74 0.79 2.18
CA LEU A 30 1.40 0.21 2.27
C LEU A 30 0.71 0.56 3.59
N ALA A 31 1.41 0.38 4.72
CA ALA A 31 0.87 0.72 6.04
C ALA A 31 0.52 2.21 6.13
N ASN A 32 1.38 3.10 5.61
CA ASN A 32 1.13 4.54 5.59
C ASN A 32 -0.12 4.88 4.77
N ARG A 33 -0.26 4.30 3.56
CA ARG A 33 -1.45 4.51 2.73
C ARG A 33 -2.73 4.09 3.43
N ARG A 34 -2.71 2.95 4.13
CA ARG A 34 -3.85 2.46 4.90
C ARG A 34 -4.18 3.37 6.09
N SER A 35 -3.19 3.94 6.76
CA SER A 35 -3.42 4.92 7.82
C SER A 35 -4.12 6.16 7.28
N LEU A 36 -3.54 6.76 6.22
CA LEU A 36 -4.11 7.94 5.58
C LEU A 36 -5.54 7.69 5.11
N ARG A 37 -5.82 6.55 4.48
CA ARG A 37 -7.19 6.20 4.07
C ARG A 37 -8.18 6.19 5.24
N ARG A 38 -7.76 5.68 6.42
CA ARG A 38 -8.64 5.67 7.61
C ARG A 38 -8.82 7.07 8.18
N GLU A 39 -7.73 7.82 8.30
CA GLU A 39 -7.73 9.19 8.83
C GLU A 39 -8.62 10.09 7.99
N PHE A 40 -8.42 10.11 6.67
CA PHE A 40 -9.24 10.92 5.76
C PHE A 40 -10.64 10.33 5.57
N GLY A 41 -10.80 9.01 5.54
CA GLY A 41 -12.10 8.36 5.34
C GLY A 41 -13.05 8.47 6.54
N GLY A 42 -12.51 8.67 7.74
CA GLY A 42 -13.27 8.94 8.96
C GLY A 42 -13.35 10.43 9.32
N ALA A 43 -12.69 11.31 8.57
CA ALA A 43 -12.71 12.73 8.85
C ALA A 43 -14.07 13.36 8.50
N SER A 44 -14.42 14.42 9.21
CA SER A 44 -15.62 15.18 8.87
C SER A 44 -15.41 15.93 7.54
N PRO A 45 -16.48 16.12 6.74
CA PRO A 45 -16.38 16.89 5.50
C PRO A 45 -15.84 18.31 5.72
N ALA A 46 -16.18 18.94 6.85
CA ALA A 46 -15.69 20.27 7.20
C ALA A 46 -14.17 20.30 7.47
N TRP A 47 -13.64 19.27 8.13
CA TRP A 47 -12.19 19.15 8.35
C TRP A 47 -11.44 18.91 7.05
N LEU A 48 -11.97 18.06 6.16
CA LEU A 48 -11.38 17.83 4.84
C LEU A 48 -11.34 19.11 4.00
N ALA A 49 -12.45 19.85 3.95
CA ALA A 49 -12.52 21.11 3.21
C ALA A 49 -11.57 22.18 3.77
N HIS A 50 -11.35 22.20 5.09
CA HIS A 50 -10.37 23.09 5.71
C HIS A 50 -8.93 22.72 5.31
N MET A 51 -8.58 21.43 5.42
CA MET A 51 -7.28 20.91 4.98
C MET A 51 -7.03 21.19 3.50
N GLU A 52 -8.00 20.90 2.62
CA GLU A 52 -7.92 21.16 1.17
C GLU A 52 -7.61 22.62 0.89
N ARG A 53 -8.30 23.54 1.56
CA ARG A 53 -8.04 24.98 1.43
C ARG A 53 -6.62 25.36 1.87
N ASP A 54 -6.15 24.80 2.98
CA ASP A 54 -4.81 25.10 3.53
C ASP A 54 -3.69 24.65 2.59
N ILE A 55 -3.91 23.57 1.83
CA ILE A 55 -2.95 23.05 0.84
C ILE A 55 -3.22 23.54 -0.60
N GLY A 56 -4.18 24.44 -0.79
CA GLY A 56 -4.51 25.04 -2.08
C GLY A 56 -5.22 24.09 -3.06
N LEU A 57 -5.97 23.12 -2.55
CA LEU A 57 -6.85 22.25 -3.33
C LEU A 57 -8.29 22.77 -3.34
N GLU A 58 -9.05 22.33 -4.34
CA GLU A 58 -10.49 22.57 -4.39
C GLU A 58 -11.22 21.62 -3.43
N PRO A 59 -12.34 22.07 -2.82
CA PRO A 59 -13.14 21.22 -1.96
C PRO A 59 -13.56 19.91 -2.64
N GLY A 60 -13.26 18.77 -2.01
CA GLY A 60 -13.56 17.43 -2.50
C GLY A 60 -12.47 16.81 -3.39
N ASP A 61 -11.36 17.49 -3.64
CA ASP A 61 -10.20 16.93 -4.35
C ASP A 61 -9.62 15.71 -3.62
N LEU A 62 -9.48 15.77 -2.30
CA LEU A 62 -8.98 14.64 -1.50
C LEU A 62 -9.97 13.48 -1.55
N GLN A 63 -11.27 13.75 -1.46
CA GLN A 63 -12.31 12.73 -1.59
C GLN A 63 -12.23 12.03 -2.96
N ARG A 64 -12.05 12.80 -4.05
CA ARG A 64 -11.91 12.27 -5.41
C ARG A 64 -10.64 11.44 -5.57
N GLU A 65 -9.52 11.90 -5.00
CA GLU A 65 -8.26 11.14 -5.01
C GLU A 65 -8.38 9.82 -4.24
N MET A 66 -9.02 9.82 -3.07
CA MET A 66 -9.21 8.62 -2.26
C MET A 66 -10.07 7.54 -2.92
N ASN A 67 -10.94 7.94 -3.84
CA ASN A 67 -11.79 7.04 -4.60
C ASN A 67 -11.04 6.34 -5.76
N LYS A 68 -9.79 6.71 -6.04
CA LYS A 68 -9.01 6.05 -7.09
C LYS A 68 -8.63 4.61 -6.72
N PRO A 69 -8.55 3.69 -7.69
CA PRO A 69 -8.18 2.30 -7.46
C PRO A 69 -6.83 2.12 -6.75
N PHE A 70 -5.88 3.04 -6.98
CA PHE A 70 -4.58 3.04 -6.30
C PHE A 70 -4.69 3.06 -4.76
N TRP A 71 -5.78 3.62 -4.22
CA TRP A 71 -6.02 3.74 -2.80
C TRP A 71 -6.99 2.68 -2.25
N ALA A 72 -7.54 1.78 -3.07
CA ALA A 72 -8.57 0.81 -2.69
C ALA A 72 -8.06 -0.47 -1.98
N GLU A 73 -6.78 -0.52 -1.59
CA GLU A 73 -6.06 -1.68 -1.02
C GLU A 73 -6.26 -1.99 0.48
#